data_AF-A0A672I1L2-F1
#
_entry.id   AF-A0A672I1L2-F1
#
_cell.length_a   1.000
_cell.length_b   1.000
_cell.length_c   1.000
_cell.angle_alpha   90.00
_cell.angle_beta   90.00
_cell.angle_gamma   90.00
#
_symmetry.space_group_name_H-M   'P 1'
#
loop_
_entity.id
_entity.type
_entity.pdbx_description
1 polymer ?
#
loop_
_entity_poly.entity_id
_entity_poly.type
_entity_poly.pdbx_seq_one_letter_code
_entity_poly.pdbx_strand_id
1 'polypeptide(L)'
;GAVFVQHPAAVTPFSTEPDGKLCAGLIPSWLKGSVLRMGPGLFKVGGEPLNHLFDGQAMIHKFDLQNGGVTYHRRFIRTDAYVRAVTENRVVITEFGTAAYPDPCRNIFSRFFTYFRGIEVTDNCMVNIYPVGEDFYAVTETNFITKVDPDSLETLEKVDLCKYLSVNGVTAHPHTDPDGTVYNIGNCFGKNMSLAYNIVKIPPAQEGEGEPLEKSQVVVQLPSSERLKPSYVHSFGMTENHFVFVEQPVKINLLKFLSAWSFRGATYMDCFESNQSMGTWFHLASKDPAGYMSSHKFRTSAFNIFHHINAYEDDSFIVVDLCTWKGFDFVYNYLYLANLKQEWEEVKKAALRAPQPEVRRYVLPLDIHKEEPGKNLVSLSYTTATAVLHTDGTVWLEPEVLFSGPRLAFEFPQINYSRCSGKKYSFAYGLGLNHFIPDRIVKLDVQSRESRAWREDGCYPSEPLFVPTPGARDEDDGVLLSIVVKPGAERPAFLLLLDAVELTELARAEVDAVIPVTLHGVYRPATSDPDREDP
;
A
#
# COMPACT_ATOMS: atom_id res chain seq x y z
N GLY A 1 4.09 20.58 9.61
CA GLY A 1 4.53 21.31 8.40
C GLY A 1 5.59 20.59 7.57
N ALA A 2 6.83 20.55 8.04
CA ALA A 2 8.02 20.22 7.22
C ALA A 2 8.16 18.77 6.72
N VAL A 3 7.42 17.82 7.30
CA VAL A 3 7.48 16.38 6.98
C VAL A 3 6.71 16.02 5.70
N PHE A 4 5.59 16.72 5.44
CA PHE A 4 4.67 16.34 4.37
C PHE A 4 4.86 17.17 3.10
N VAL A 5 5.21 18.47 3.21
CA VAL A 5 5.42 19.34 2.05
C VAL A 5 6.39 20.46 2.43
N GLN A 6 7.42 20.69 1.61
CA GLN A 6 8.19 21.94 1.62
C GLN A 6 8.02 22.71 0.31
N HIS A 7 8.29 24.02 0.37
CA HIS A 7 7.98 25.02 -0.65
C HIS A 7 8.60 24.68 -2.02
N PRO A 8 7.99 25.04 -3.18
CA PRO A 8 8.41 24.62 -4.52
C PRO A 8 9.75 25.19 -5.02
N ALA A 9 10.51 25.88 -4.17
CA ALA A 9 11.77 26.47 -4.60
C ALA A 9 12.81 25.36 -4.74
N ALA A 10 12.93 24.83 -5.97
CA ALA A 10 14.00 23.98 -6.48
C ALA A 10 13.94 22.46 -6.19
N VAL A 11 12.80 21.80 -6.44
CA VAL A 11 12.86 20.38 -6.81
C VAL A 11 13.15 20.31 -8.31
N THR A 12 14.40 20.06 -8.69
CA THR A 12 14.76 19.86 -10.10
C THR A 12 14.10 18.59 -10.66
N PRO A 13 13.67 18.57 -11.94
CA PRO A 13 12.92 17.44 -12.53
C PRO A 13 13.70 16.10 -12.54
N PHE A 14 15.02 16.21 -12.49
CA PHE A 14 15.98 15.12 -12.32
C PHE A 14 17.10 15.67 -11.43
N SER A 15 17.40 14.99 -10.33
CA SER A 15 18.59 15.28 -9.52
C SER A 15 19.36 14.00 -9.31
N THR A 16 20.52 13.89 -9.94
CA THR A 16 21.63 13.07 -9.46
C THR A 16 22.36 13.90 -8.42
N GLU A 17 22.18 13.57 -7.14
CA GLU A 17 23.12 14.08 -6.14
C GLU A 17 24.31 13.14 -6.13
N PRO A 18 25.52 13.62 -6.48
CA PRO A 18 26.70 12.79 -6.38
C PRO A 18 26.92 12.47 -4.90
N ASP A 19 26.87 11.17 -4.62
CA ASP A 19 27.25 10.48 -3.39
C ASP A 19 26.37 10.79 -2.16
N GLY A 20 25.44 9.88 -1.87
CA GLY A 20 24.94 9.72 -0.50
C GLY A 20 26.16 9.44 0.37
N LYS A 21 26.52 10.38 1.24
CA LYS A 21 27.73 10.24 2.02
C LYS A 21 27.41 9.29 3.16
N LEU A 22 28.16 8.19 3.25
CA LEU A 22 28.14 7.37 4.46
C LEU A 22 28.70 8.23 5.61
N CYS A 23 27.84 8.60 6.55
CA CYS A 23 28.19 9.53 7.63
C CYS A 23 28.48 8.81 8.95
N ALA A 24 27.88 7.64 9.16
CA ALA A 24 28.13 6.82 10.34
C ALA A 24 27.85 5.34 10.06
N GLY A 25 28.59 4.47 10.77
CA GLY A 25 28.40 3.02 10.75
C GLY A 25 29.04 2.30 9.56
N LEU A 26 28.66 1.03 9.37
CA LEU A 26 29.17 0.16 8.32
C LEU A 26 28.01 -0.55 7.62
N ILE A 27 27.89 -0.35 6.30
CA ILE A 27 26.93 -1.10 5.49
C ILE A 27 27.44 -2.55 5.34
N PRO A 28 26.63 -3.57 5.65
CA PRO A 28 27.04 -4.96 5.49
C PRO A 28 27.51 -5.25 4.06
N SER A 29 28.65 -5.93 3.90
CA SER A 29 29.28 -6.15 2.58
C SER A 29 28.44 -7.00 1.62
N TRP A 30 27.51 -7.78 2.15
CA TRP A 30 26.57 -8.59 1.39
C TRP A 30 25.39 -7.78 0.84
N LEU A 31 25.10 -6.61 1.41
CA LEU A 31 23.96 -5.79 1.02
C LEU A 31 24.30 -4.99 -0.24
N LYS A 32 23.90 -5.52 -1.40
CA LYS A 32 24.15 -4.94 -2.72
C LYS A 32 22.88 -4.93 -3.55
N GLY A 33 22.42 -3.76 -3.97
CA GLY A 33 21.16 -3.59 -4.70
C GLY A 33 20.61 -2.18 -4.61
N SER A 34 19.34 -2.02 -4.95
CA SER A 34 18.65 -0.73 -5.03
C SER A 34 17.41 -0.73 -4.15
N VAL A 35 17.25 0.31 -3.33
CA VAL A 35 15.99 0.62 -2.66
C VAL A 35 15.19 1.56 -3.55
N LEU A 36 14.08 1.10 -4.10
CA LEU A 36 13.16 1.89 -4.92
C LEU A 36 11.92 2.23 -4.10
N ARG A 37 11.55 3.52 -4.00
CA ARG A 37 10.35 3.97 -3.25
C ARG A 37 9.53 4.97 -4.04
N MET A 38 8.22 4.90 -3.88
CA MET A 38 7.24 5.80 -4.50
C MET A 38 6.66 6.76 -3.47
N GLY A 39 6.36 7.98 -3.91
CA GLY A 39 5.65 8.96 -3.09
C GLY A 39 5.26 10.23 -3.86
N PRO A 40 4.47 11.12 -3.23
CA PRO A 40 4.15 12.42 -3.80
C PRO A 40 5.36 13.37 -3.74
N GLY A 41 5.75 13.93 -4.89
CA GLY A 41 6.87 14.87 -4.99
C GLY A 41 6.51 16.34 -5.26
N LEU A 42 5.34 16.58 -5.87
CA LEU A 42 4.88 17.93 -6.24
C LEU A 42 3.45 18.16 -5.73
N PHE A 43 3.29 19.13 -4.83
CA PHE A 43 2.03 19.39 -4.12
C PHE A 43 1.32 20.68 -4.55
N LYS A 44 1.83 21.35 -5.58
CA LYS A 44 1.29 22.60 -6.12
C LYS A 44 1.70 22.75 -7.58
N VAL A 45 0.76 23.14 -8.44
CA VAL A 45 1.00 23.36 -9.88
C VAL A 45 0.44 24.72 -10.27
N GLY A 46 1.25 25.61 -10.83
CA GLY A 46 0.80 26.91 -11.34
C GLY A 46 0.10 27.86 -10.37
N GLY A 47 0.20 27.63 -9.06
CA GLY A 47 -0.57 28.39 -8.06
C GLY A 47 -1.62 27.55 -7.36
N GLU A 48 -2.09 26.48 -7.99
CA GLU A 48 -3.15 25.60 -7.51
C GLU A 48 -2.58 24.54 -6.55
N PRO A 49 -3.06 24.47 -5.30
CA PRO A 49 -2.64 23.44 -4.37
C PRO A 49 -3.29 22.09 -4.69
N LEU A 50 -2.55 21.02 -4.47
CA LEU A 50 -3.10 19.68 -4.31
C LEU A 50 -3.46 19.50 -2.83
N ASN A 51 -4.64 18.97 -2.53
CA ASN A 51 -5.29 19.08 -1.23
C ASN A 51 -5.08 17.87 -0.32
N HIS A 52 -5.04 16.66 -0.88
CA HIS A 52 -4.93 15.40 -0.15
C HIS A 52 -3.50 14.84 -0.20
N LEU A 53 -3.12 14.03 0.79
CA LEU A 53 -1.83 13.32 0.82
C LEU A 53 -1.57 12.50 -0.46
N PHE A 54 -2.64 11.97 -1.06
CA PHE A 54 -2.63 11.11 -2.24
C PHE A 54 -2.87 11.87 -3.56
N ASP A 55 -2.64 13.18 -3.59
CA ASP A 55 -2.80 13.99 -4.79
C ASP A 55 -1.47 14.45 -5.41
N GLY A 56 -0.39 14.43 -4.62
CA GLY A 56 0.92 14.92 -5.07
C GLY A 56 1.45 14.09 -6.24
N GLN A 57 2.08 14.75 -7.22
CA GLN A 57 2.52 14.06 -8.43
C GLN A 57 3.64 13.04 -8.13
N ALA A 58 3.52 11.86 -8.72
CA ALA A 58 4.38 10.70 -8.46
C ALA A 58 5.87 10.99 -8.67
N MET A 59 6.65 10.68 -7.65
CA MET A 59 8.11 10.68 -7.67
C MET A 59 8.62 9.29 -7.27
N ILE A 60 9.58 8.79 -8.04
CA ILE A 60 10.36 7.61 -7.70
C ILE A 60 11.69 8.04 -7.08
N HIS A 61 12.09 7.34 -6.04
CA HIS A 61 13.32 7.53 -5.28
C HIS A 61 14.15 6.25 -5.35
N LYS A 62 15.45 6.37 -5.55
CA LYS A 62 16.39 5.24 -5.57
C LYS A 62 17.60 5.51 -4.70
N PHE A 63 17.88 4.60 -3.78
CA PHE A 63 19.20 4.48 -3.16
C PHE A 63 19.89 3.24 -3.70
N ASP A 64 21.02 3.39 -4.39
CA ASP A 64 21.86 2.23 -4.76
C ASP A 64 22.90 1.99 -3.70
N LEU A 65 23.05 0.74 -3.29
CA LEU A 65 24.05 0.27 -2.32
C LEU A 65 25.04 -0.63 -3.05
N GLN A 66 26.30 -0.19 -3.12
CA GLN A 66 27.35 -0.95 -3.78
C GLN A 66 28.70 -0.76 -3.07
N ASN A 67 29.34 -1.87 -2.70
CA ASN A 67 30.69 -1.89 -2.11
C ASN A 67 30.86 -0.93 -0.90
N GLY A 68 29.82 -0.79 -0.07
CA GLY A 68 29.81 0.12 1.09
C GLY A 68 29.55 1.60 0.75
N GLY A 69 29.43 1.95 -0.53
CA GLY A 69 28.98 3.25 -1.01
C GLY A 69 27.47 3.30 -1.23
N VAL A 70 26.91 4.51 -1.20
CA VAL A 70 25.49 4.77 -1.46
C VAL A 70 25.33 5.95 -2.41
N THR A 71 24.48 5.82 -3.44
CA THR A 71 24.06 6.95 -4.27
C THR A 71 22.56 7.20 -4.10
N TYR A 72 22.12 8.42 -4.39
CA TYR A 72 20.70 8.77 -4.33
C TYR A 72 20.26 9.43 -5.65
N HIS A 73 19.14 8.93 -6.17
CA HIS A 73 18.52 9.41 -7.40
C HIS A 73 17.02 9.60 -7.17
N ARG A 74 16.43 10.58 -7.84
CA ARG A 74 14.97 10.73 -7.91
C ARG A 74 14.52 11.29 -9.24
N ARG A 75 13.30 10.94 -9.63
CA ARG A 75 12.66 11.43 -10.85
C ARG A 75 11.15 11.51 -10.67
N PHE A 76 10.53 12.51 -11.28
CA PHE A 76 9.08 12.48 -11.45
C PHE A 76 8.72 11.43 -12.52
N ILE A 77 7.67 10.65 -12.25
CA ILE A 77 7.09 9.76 -13.26
C ILE A 77 6.35 10.64 -14.28
N ARG A 78 6.65 10.46 -15.56
CA ARG A 78 6.06 11.23 -16.66
C ARG A 78 4.68 10.68 -17.06
N THR A 79 3.76 10.66 -16.10
CA THR A 79 2.35 10.30 -16.30
C THR A 79 1.61 11.38 -17.09
N ASP A 80 0.43 11.07 -17.63
CA ASP A 80 -0.42 12.09 -18.28
C ASP A 80 -0.80 13.19 -17.28
N ALA A 81 -1.10 12.81 -16.02
CA ALA A 81 -1.35 13.75 -14.94
C ALA A 81 -0.20 14.76 -14.76
N TYR A 82 1.04 14.27 -14.63
CA TYR A 82 2.21 15.12 -14.42
C TYR A 82 2.56 15.96 -15.65
N VAL A 83 2.66 15.31 -16.82
CA VAL A 83 3.06 15.98 -18.06
C VAL A 83 2.09 17.10 -18.40
N ARG A 84 0.78 16.85 -18.32
CA ARG A 84 -0.24 17.88 -18.60
C ARG A 84 -0.25 18.96 -17.52
N ALA A 85 -0.13 18.60 -16.25
CA ALA A 85 -0.11 19.57 -15.17
C ALA A 85 1.06 20.56 -15.31
N VAL A 86 2.26 20.08 -15.59
CA VAL A 86 3.45 20.93 -15.80
C VAL A 86 3.35 21.71 -17.12
N THR A 87 2.85 21.11 -18.19
CA THR A 87 2.72 21.78 -19.50
C THR A 87 1.68 22.90 -19.48
N GLU A 88 0.54 22.67 -18.85
CA GLU A 88 -0.56 23.64 -18.77
C GLU A 88 -0.46 24.55 -17.53
N ASN A 89 0.52 24.28 -16.65
CA ASN A 89 0.76 25.00 -15.40
C ASN A 89 -0.52 25.16 -14.55
N ARG A 90 -1.26 24.05 -14.37
CA ARG A 90 -2.50 23.95 -13.57
C ARG A 90 -2.82 22.47 -13.31
N VAL A 91 -3.77 22.17 -12.43
CA VAL A 91 -4.29 20.80 -12.27
C VAL A 91 -5.19 20.46 -13.46
N VAL A 92 -4.83 19.43 -14.22
CA VAL A 92 -5.54 19.06 -15.47
C VAL A 92 -6.34 17.77 -15.32
N ILE A 93 -5.86 16.81 -14.52
CA ILE A 93 -6.55 15.56 -14.21
C ILE A 93 -7.00 15.61 -12.75
N THR A 94 -8.24 15.19 -12.47
CA THR A 94 -8.76 15.09 -11.11
C THR A 94 -7.99 14.01 -10.35
N GLU A 95 -7.41 14.38 -9.22
CA GLU A 95 -6.74 13.47 -8.30
C GLU A 95 -7.70 13.01 -7.19
N PHE A 96 -7.20 12.22 -6.24
CA PHE A 96 -8.00 11.59 -5.19
C PHE A 96 -8.90 12.58 -4.41
N GLY A 97 -8.34 13.69 -3.94
CA GLY A 97 -9.02 14.74 -3.18
C GLY A 97 -8.90 16.14 -3.79
N THR A 98 -8.47 16.26 -5.05
CA THR A 98 -8.38 17.54 -5.78
C THR A 98 -9.01 17.45 -7.16
N ALA A 99 -10.06 18.25 -7.38
CA ALA A 99 -10.74 18.30 -8.66
C ALA A 99 -9.96 19.15 -9.67
N ALA A 100 -9.84 18.68 -10.90
CA ALA A 100 -9.43 19.50 -12.03
C ALA A 100 -10.63 20.30 -12.54
N TYR A 101 -10.39 21.56 -12.90
CA TYR A 101 -11.41 22.41 -13.51
C TYR A 101 -11.07 22.72 -14.97
N PRO A 102 -12.08 22.91 -15.85
CA PRO A 102 -11.83 23.35 -17.21
C PRO A 102 -11.11 24.70 -17.24
N ASP A 103 -10.20 24.86 -18.20
CA ASP A 103 -9.41 26.08 -18.38
C ASP A 103 -10.31 27.34 -18.42
N PRO A 104 -10.12 28.29 -17.48
CA PRO A 104 -10.93 29.52 -17.41
C PRO A 104 -10.72 30.45 -18.62
N CYS A 105 -9.59 30.33 -19.33
CA CYS A 105 -9.25 31.13 -20.50
C CYS A 105 -9.88 30.62 -21.80
N ARG A 106 -10.55 29.45 -21.79
CA ARG A 106 -11.23 28.90 -22.95
C ARG A 106 -12.66 29.47 -23.09
N ASN A 107 -12.99 29.93 -24.30
CA ASN A 107 -14.33 30.42 -24.66
C ASN A 107 -15.43 29.37 -24.33
N ILE A 108 -16.63 29.84 -23.99
CA ILE A 108 -17.79 28.99 -23.58
C ILE A 108 -18.03 27.80 -24.54
N PHE A 109 -17.85 28.00 -25.85
CA PHE A 109 -18.00 26.95 -26.86
C PHE A 109 -16.91 25.86 -26.78
N SER A 110 -15.65 26.19 -26.47
CA SER A 110 -14.59 25.18 -26.31
C SER A 110 -14.64 24.51 -24.93
N ARG A 111 -15.21 25.17 -23.92
CA ARG A 111 -15.56 24.53 -22.63
C ARG A 111 -16.59 23.42 -22.85
N PHE A 112 -17.60 23.65 -23.70
CA PHE A 112 -18.62 22.64 -24.03
C PHE A 112 -18.02 21.41 -24.73
N PHE A 113 -17.09 21.57 -25.68
CA PHE A 113 -16.41 20.44 -26.34
C PHE A 113 -15.45 19.64 -25.43
N THR A 114 -14.91 20.27 -24.37
CA THR A 114 -14.04 19.57 -23.40
C THR A 114 -14.85 18.58 -22.56
N TYR A 115 -16.13 18.85 -22.30
CA TYR A 115 -17.06 17.93 -21.62
C TYR A 115 -17.39 16.65 -22.43
N PHE A 116 -17.11 16.61 -23.75
CA PHE A 116 -17.42 15.44 -24.60
C PHE A 116 -16.24 14.48 -24.81
N ARG A 117 -15.06 14.78 -24.27
CA ARG A 117 -13.99 13.78 -24.14
C ARG A 117 -14.30 12.95 -22.90
N GLY A 118 -14.27 11.63 -23.03
CA GLY A 118 -14.67 10.70 -21.98
C GLY A 118 -13.95 10.91 -20.64
N ILE A 119 -14.39 10.17 -19.63
CA ILE A 119 -13.90 10.20 -18.25
C ILE A 119 -12.37 9.97 -18.21
N GLU A 120 -11.58 11.00 -17.88
CA GLU A 120 -10.12 10.91 -17.69
C GLU A 120 -9.78 10.46 -16.26
N VAL A 121 -9.56 9.16 -16.06
CA VAL A 121 -9.10 8.57 -14.79
C VAL A 121 -7.62 8.89 -14.57
N THR A 122 -7.23 9.21 -13.33
CA THR A 122 -5.82 9.50 -12.99
C THR A 122 -4.89 8.31 -13.21
N ASP A 123 -3.72 8.61 -13.75
CA ASP A 123 -2.58 7.69 -13.86
C ASP A 123 -1.42 8.14 -12.97
N ASN A 124 -1.67 8.97 -11.95
CA ASN A 124 -0.69 9.40 -10.96
C ASN A 124 -0.24 8.21 -10.07
N CYS A 125 0.71 7.44 -10.59
CA CYS A 125 1.23 6.19 -10.01
C CYS A 125 2.20 6.43 -8.85
N MET A 126 1.70 7.02 -7.75
CA MET A 126 2.53 7.50 -6.63
C MET A 126 2.61 6.54 -5.42
N VAL A 127 1.92 5.39 -5.47
CA VAL A 127 1.67 4.57 -4.27
C VAL A 127 2.76 3.52 -4.07
N ASN A 128 3.01 2.69 -5.07
CA ASN A 128 3.96 1.57 -4.96
C ASN A 128 4.67 1.29 -6.30
N ILE A 129 5.68 0.44 -6.26
CA ILE A 129 6.37 -0.13 -7.42
C ILE A 129 6.62 -1.62 -7.19
N TYR A 130 6.30 -2.47 -8.18
CA TYR A 130 6.52 -3.91 -8.07
C TYR A 130 6.93 -4.54 -9.42
N PRO A 131 7.63 -5.69 -9.39
CA PRO A 131 8.02 -6.39 -10.61
C PRO A 131 6.89 -7.23 -11.20
N VAL A 132 6.84 -7.32 -12.52
CA VAL A 132 6.05 -8.29 -13.29
C VAL A 132 6.96 -8.87 -14.36
N GLY A 133 7.36 -10.13 -14.19
CA GLY A 133 8.44 -10.69 -15.00
C GLY A 133 9.74 -9.91 -14.77
N GLU A 134 10.36 -9.43 -15.84
CA GLU A 134 11.59 -8.63 -15.79
C GLU A 134 11.33 -7.11 -15.66
N ASP A 135 10.07 -6.69 -15.81
CA ASP A 135 9.67 -5.30 -15.85
C ASP A 135 9.24 -4.77 -14.48
N PHE A 136 9.37 -3.46 -14.27
CA PHE A 136 8.90 -2.78 -13.06
C PHE A 136 7.78 -1.80 -13.38
N TYR A 137 6.73 -1.82 -12.55
CA TYR A 137 5.55 -0.98 -12.72
C TYR A 137 5.31 -0.13 -11.47
N ALA A 138 5.33 1.19 -11.64
CA ALA A 138 4.79 2.14 -10.68
C ALA A 138 3.26 2.12 -10.75
N VAL A 139 2.60 2.16 -9.60
CA VAL A 139 1.15 1.98 -9.50
C VAL A 139 0.46 2.97 -8.57
N THR A 140 -0.83 3.16 -8.84
CA THR A 140 -1.84 3.71 -7.92
C THR A 140 -2.97 2.69 -7.81
N GLU A 141 -4.19 3.11 -7.46
CA GLU A 141 -5.35 2.21 -7.29
C GLU A 141 -6.38 2.32 -8.43
N THR A 142 -5.93 2.72 -9.62
CA THR A 142 -6.75 2.81 -10.83
C THR A 142 -6.44 1.66 -11.79
N ASN A 143 -6.99 1.69 -13.00
CA ASN A 143 -6.65 0.76 -14.07
C ASN A 143 -5.32 1.09 -14.77
N PHE A 144 -4.73 2.26 -14.52
CA PHE A 144 -3.48 2.67 -15.15
C PHE A 144 -2.28 2.35 -14.26
N ILE A 145 -1.30 1.66 -14.85
CA ILE A 145 0.01 1.42 -14.26
C ILE A 145 1.08 1.95 -15.21
N THR A 146 2.25 2.30 -14.69
CA THR A 146 3.31 2.92 -15.48
C THR A 146 4.59 2.07 -15.41
N LYS A 147 5.01 1.52 -16.56
CA LYS A 147 6.28 0.82 -16.69
C LYS A 147 7.44 1.81 -16.54
N VAL A 148 8.41 1.46 -15.72
CA VAL A 148 9.58 2.28 -15.42
C VAL A 148 10.86 1.46 -15.53
N ASP A 149 11.94 2.11 -15.93
CA ASP A 149 13.28 1.54 -15.85
C ASP A 149 13.79 1.66 -14.40
N PRO A 150 14.07 0.56 -13.70
CA PRO A 150 14.50 0.58 -12.29
C PRO A 150 15.93 1.11 -12.10
N ASP A 151 16.76 1.14 -13.15
CA ASP A 151 18.14 1.60 -13.11
C ASP A 151 18.23 3.11 -13.37
N SER A 152 17.60 3.58 -14.45
CA SER A 152 17.62 4.99 -14.87
C SER A 152 16.48 5.84 -14.30
N LEU A 153 15.44 5.20 -13.75
CA LEU A 153 14.19 5.82 -13.29
C LEU A 153 13.38 6.47 -14.42
N GLU A 154 13.64 6.10 -15.67
CA GLU A 154 12.89 6.60 -16.82
C GLU A 154 11.49 6.02 -16.88
N THR A 155 10.53 6.87 -17.25
CA THR A 155 9.17 6.45 -17.56
C THR A 155 9.15 5.87 -18.97
N LEU A 156 8.73 4.61 -19.09
CA LEU A 156 8.76 3.87 -20.36
C LEU A 156 7.39 3.85 -21.02
N GLU A 157 6.37 3.34 -20.32
CA GLU A 157 5.06 3.09 -20.93
C GLU A 157 3.92 3.24 -19.92
N LYS A 158 2.79 3.79 -20.37
CA LYS A 158 1.51 3.75 -19.67
C LYS A 158 0.71 2.53 -20.13
N VAL A 159 0.33 1.68 -19.19
CA VAL A 159 -0.46 0.47 -19.44
C VAL A 159 -1.87 0.63 -18.88
N ASP A 160 -2.87 0.23 -19.66
CA ASP A 160 -4.27 0.17 -19.27
C ASP A 160 -4.68 -1.28 -18.99
N LEU A 161 -4.84 -1.62 -17.71
CA LEU A 161 -5.20 -2.99 -17.29
C LEU A 161 -6.57 -3.44 -17.80
N CYS A 162 -7.48 -2.51 -18.12
CA CYS A 162 -8.80 -2.84 -18.68
C CYS A 162 -8.70 -3.53 -20.06
N LYS A 163 -7.55 -3.41 -20.75
CA LYS A 163 -7.30 -4.11 -22.02
C LYS A 163 -7.04 -5.61 -21.84
N TYR A 164 -6.62 -6.02 -20.65
CA TYR A 164 -6.20 -7.39 -20.34
C TYR A 164 -7.14 -8.08 -19.36
N LEU A 165 -7.72 -7.32 -18.42
CA LEU A 165 -8.48 -7.81 -17.27
C LEU A 165 -9.84 -7.12 -17.18
N SER A 166 -10.85 -7.89 -16.76
CA SER A 166 -12.17 -7.34 -16.44
C SER A 166 -12.17 -6.74 -15.02
N VAL A 167 -11.55 -5.59 -14.87
CA VAL A 167 -11.46 -4.81 -13.62
C VAL A 167 -11.61 -3.33 -13.93
N ASN A 168 -12.09 -2.55 -12.95
CA ASN A 168 -12.15 -1.09 -13.03
C ASN A 168 -10.86 -0.42 -12.51
N GLY A 169 -10.08 -1.17 -11.72
CA GLY A 169 -8.83 -0.79 -11.08
C GLY A 169 -8.38 -1.93 -10.19
N VAL A 170 -7.10 -1.95 -9.81
CA VAL A 170 -6.51 -2.95 -8.91
C VAL A 170 -5.83 -2.25 -7.74
N THR A 171 -5.52 -2.99 -6.68
CA THR A 171 -4.77 -2.42 -5.55
C THR A 171 -3.32 -2.14 -5.92
N ALA A 172 -2.67 -1.27 -5.13
CA ALA A 172 -1.22 -1.07 -5.19
C ALA A 172 -0.42 -2.16 -4.44
N HIS A 173 -1.09 -3.20 -3.93
CA HIS A 173 -0.54 -4.23 -3.04
C HIS A 173 -0.78 -5.64 -3.60
N PRO A 174 -0.18 -5.98 -4.76
CA PRO A 174 -0.24 -7.34 -5.24
C PRO A 174 0.57 -8.28 -4.34
N HIS A 175 0.17 -9.55 -4.35
CA HIS A 175 0.97 -10.64 -3.80
C HIS A 175 1.74 -11.34 -4.92
N THR A 176 2.96 -11.77 -4.63
CA THR A 176 3.80 -12.54 -5.56
C THR A 176 4.13 -13.91 -4.97
N ASP A 177 3.95 -14.97 -5.75
CA ASP A 177 4.46 -16.31 -5.45
C ASP A 177 5.97 -16.41 -5.75
N PRO A 178 6.70 -17.39 -5.20
CA PRO A 178 8.14 -17.53 -5.42
C PRO A 178 8.56 -17.70 -6.89
N ASP A 179 7.67 -18.18 -7.75
CA ASP A 179 7.93 -18.34 -9.19
C ASP A 179 7.81 -17.02 -9.98
N GLY A 180 7.36 -15.93 -9.36
CA GLY A 180 7.09 -14.65 -9.99
C GLY A 180 5.64 -14.46 -10.45
N THR A 181 4.74 -15.40 -10.19
CA THR A 181 3.29 -15.20 -10.42
C THR A 181 2.79 -14.06 -9.55
N VAL A 182 2.09 -13.10 -10.14
CA VAL A 182 1.50 -11.95 -9.44
C VAL A 182 -0.01 -12.13 -9.30
N TYR A 183 -0.53 -11.96 -8.09
CA TYR A 183 -1.95 -11.93 -7.77
C TYR A 183 -2.35 -10.54 -7.29
N ASN A 184 -3.51 -10.05 -7.71
CA ASN A 184 -4.06 -8.78 -7.23
C ASN A 184 -5.59 -8.87 -7.14
N ILE A 185 -6.23 -7.89 -6.51
CA ILE A 185 -7.68 -7.77 -6.40
C ILE A 185 -8.14 -6.43 -6.97
N GLY A 186 -9.30 -6.43 -7.64
CA GLY A 186 -9.87 -5.23 -8.23
C GLY A 186 -11.39 -5.25 -8.28
N ASN A 187 -12.00 -4.07 -8.16
CA ASN A 187 -13.44 -3.89 -8.36
C ASN A 187 -13.82 -4.22 -9.81
N CYS A 188 -14.96 -4.87 -10.04
CA CYS A 188 -15.44 -5.18 -11.38
C CYS A 188 -16.98 -5.15 -11.45
N PHE A 189 -17.51 -5.20 -12.68
CA PHE A 189 -18.92 -5.51 -12.89
C PHE A 189 -19.14 -7.02 -12.77
N GLY A 190 -19.95 -7.42 -11.80
CA GLY A 190 -20.41 -8.79 -11.61
C GLY A 190 -21.65 -9.11 -12.44
N LYS A 191 -22.17 -10.32 -12.26
CA LYS A 191 -23.41 -10.80 -12.93
C LYS A 191 -24.64 -9.98 -12.47
N ASN A 192 -25.69 -9.93 -13.30
CA ASN A 192 -26.98 -9.31 -12.98
C ASN A 192 -26.92 -7.82 -12.57
N MET A 193 -26.04 -7.03 -13.20
CA MET A 193 -25.86 -5.61 -12.86
C MET A 193 -25.54 -5.42 -11.37
N SER A 194 -24.61 -6.22 -10.86
CA SER A 194 -24.04 -6.06 -9.52
C SER A 194 -22.55 -5.71 -9.63
N LEU A 195 -21.99 -5.17 -8.57
CA LEU A 195 -20.54 -5.01 -8.43
C LEU A 195 -19.97 -6.20 -7.66
N ALA A 196 -18.73 -6.52 -7.98
CA ALA A 196 -17.99 -7.64 -7.43
C ALA A 196 -16.50 -7.28 -7.36
N TYR A 197 -15.70 -8.22 -6.86
CA TYR A 197 -14.25 -8.11 -6.83
C TYR A 197 -13.64 -9.31 -7.55
N ASN A 198 -12.76 -9.05 -8.51
CA ASN A 198 -12.02 -10.11 -9.19
C ASN A 198 -10.63 -10.23 -8.57
N ILE A 199 -10.26 -11.46 -8.16
CA ILE A 199 -8.86 -11.83 -7.98
C ILE A 199 -8.30 -12.09 -9.38
N VAL A 200 -7.21 -11.41 -9.71
CA VAL A 200 -6.52 -11.54 -10.99
C VAL A 200 -5.16 -12.21 -10.79
N LYS A 201 -4.68 -12.89 -11.83
CA LYS A 201 -3.37 -13.53 -11.90
C LYS A 201 -2.64 -13.08 -13.15
N ILE A 202 -1.38 -12.71 -12.99
CA ILE A 202 -0.42 -12.50 -14.07
C ILE A 202 0.64 -13.60 -13.90
N PRO A 203 0.86 -14.48 -14.89
CA PRO A 203 1.86 -15.54 -14.80
C PRO A 203 3.29 -14.95 -14.77
N PRO A 204 4.30 -15.75 -14.39
CA PRO A 204 5.69 -15.30 -14.50
C PRO A 204 6.11 -15.16 -15.97
N ALA A 205 7.21 -14.46 -16.23
CA ALA A 205 7.84 -14.46 -17.54
C ALA A 205 8.33 -15.86 -17.92
N GLN A 206 8.12 -16.23 -19.17
CA GLN A 206 8.58 -17.50 -19.74
C GLN A 206 9.34 -17.23 -21.04
N GLU A 207 10.48 -17.89 -21.22
CA GLU A 207 11.33 -17.70 -22.39
C GLU A 207 10.58 -18.06 -23.69
N GLY A 208 10.64 -17.17 -24.68
CA GLY A 208 9.96 -17.35 -25.97
C GLY A 208 8.43 -17.15 -25.93
N GLU A 209 7.88 -16.79 -24.78
CA GLU A 209 6.48 -16.38 -24.64
C GLU A 209 6.34 -14.85 -24.69
N GLY A 210 5.15 -14.35 -25.07
CA GLY A 210 4.84 -12.91 -25.07
C GLY A 210 4.81 -12.31 -23.67
N GLU A 211 4.53 -11.00 -23.57
CA GLU A 211 4.55 -10.28 -22.30
C GLU A 211 3.59 -10.90 -21.26
N PRO A 212 4.01 -11.06 -19.99
CA PRO A 212 3.18 -11.67 -18.95
C PRO A 212 1.79 -11.05 -18.81
N LEU A 213 1.67 -9.73 -19.01
CA LEU A 213 0.41 -9.00 -18.94
C LEU A 213 -0.62 -9.46 -19.99
N GLU A 214 -0.19 -9.90 -21.18
CA GLU A 214 -1.09 -10.42 -22.21
C GLU A 214 -1.77 -11.73 -21.78
N LYS A 215 -1.17 -12.43 -20.81
CA LYS A 215 -1.66 -13.69 -20.26
C LYS A 215 -2.38 -13.52 -18.92
N SER A 216 -2.73 -12.28 -18.57
CA SER A 216 -3.49 -11.98 -17.36
C SER A 216 -4.86 -12.64 -17.40
N GLN A 217 -5.31 -13.16 -16.26
CA GLN A 217 -6.63 -13.80 -16.15
C GLN A 217 -7.32 -13.49 -14.83
N VAL A 218 -8.66 -13.55 -14.83
CA VAL A 218 -9.47 -13.56 -13.61
C VAL A 218 -9.50 -14.97 -13.05
N VAL A 219 -9.07 -15.14 -11.80
CA VAL A 219 -8.97 -16.42 -11.10
C VAL A 219 -10.29 -16.78 -10.41
N VAL A 220 -10.83 -15.82 -9.64
CA VAL A 220 -12.08 -16.00 -8.90
C VAL A 220 -12.77 -14.65 -8.71
N GLN A 221 -14.11 -14.66 -8.72
CA GLN A 221 -14.92 -13.49 -8.45
C GLN A 221 -15.58 -13.62 -7.07
N LEU A 222 -15.43 -12.57 -6.26
CA LEU A 222 -15.98 -12.43 -4.91
C LEU A 222 -17.18 -11.48 -4.94
N PRO A 223 -18.25 -11.74 -4.16
CA PRO A 223 -19.43 -10.88 -4.14
C PRO A 223 -19.18 -9.58 -3.37
N SER A 224 -19.94 -8.53 -3.70
CA SER A 224 -20.09 -7.33 -2.88
C SER A 224 -21.27 -7.46 -1.92
N SER A 225 -21.14 -6.97 -0.69
CA SER A 225 -22.25 -6.88 0.27
C SER A 225 -23.38 -5.97 -0.23
N GLU A 226 -23.05 -4.97 -1.04
CA GLU A 226 -24.01 -4.03 -1.63
C GLU A 226 -23.92 -4.04 -3.15
N ARG A 227 -25.08 -4.18 -3.81
CA ARG A 227 -25.17 -4.38 -5.26
C ARG A 227 -24.49 -3.30 -6.10
N LEU A 228 -24.58 -2.04 -5.69
CA LEU A 228 -24.11 -0.87 -6.46
C LEU A 228 -23.04 -0.04 -5.71
N LYS A 229 -22.54 -0.56 -4.59
CA LYS A 229 -21.55 0.13 -3.76
C LYS A 229 -20.48 -0.88 -3.32
N PRO A 230 -19.38 -1.02 -4.07
CA PRO A 230 -18.28 -1.85 -3.63
C PRO A 230 -17.60 -1.16 -2.45
N SER A 231 -16.99 -1.95 -1.58
CA SER A 231 -16.08 -1.43 -0.57
C SER A 231 -14.80 -0.92 -1.21
N TYR A 232 -14.16 0.01 -0.50
CA TYR A 232 -12.77 0.33 -0.73
C TYR A 232 -11.90 -0.90 -0.42
N VAL A 233 -10.98 -1.24 -1.31
CA VAL A 233 -10.03 -2.33 -1.16
C VAL A 233 -8.63 -1.79 -1.38
N HIS A 234 -7.78 -1.89 -0.36
CA HIS A 234 -6.39 -1.43 -0.43
C HIS A 234 -5.40 -2.59 -0.51
N SER A 235 -5.69 -3.73 0.13
CA SER A 235 -4.91 -4.96 0.02
C SER A 235 -5.82 -6.17 0.31
N PHE A 236 -5.26 -7.38 0.18
CA PHE A 236 -5.92 -8.64 0.50
C PHE A 236 -4.90 -9.58 1.14
N GLY A 237 -5.35 -10.70 1.71
CA GLY A 237 -4.48 -11.76 2.23
C GLY A 237 -4.35 -12.92 1.26
N MET A 238 -3.19 -13.54 1.22
CA MET A 238 -2.92 -14.75 0.46
C MET A 238 -2.18 -15.76 1.32
N THR A 239 -2.61 -17.02 1.25
CA THR A 239 -1.96 -18.19 1.86
C THR A 239 -1.49 -19.13 0.75
N GLU A 240 -0.95 -20.29 1.12
CA GLU A 240 -0.63 -21.33 0.15
C GLU A 240 -1.86 -21.77 -0.67
N ASN A 241 -3.02 -21.97 -0.03
CA ASN A 241 -4.20 -22.55 -0.69
C ASN A 241 -5.42 -21.62 -0.75
N HIS A 242 -5.38 -20.44 -0.14
CA HIS A 242 -6.55 -19.55 -0.03
C HIS A 242 -6.23 -18.06 -0.26
N PHE A 243 -7.22 -17.36 -0.79
CA PHE A 243 -7.32 -15.89 -0.76
C PHE A 243 -8.27 -15.45 0.35
N VAL A 244 -7.91 -14.35 1.03
CA VAL A 244 -8.70 -13.72 2.08
C VAL A 244 -8.98 -12.27 1.69
N PHE A 245 -10.25 -11.93 1.50
CA PHE A 245 -10.67 -10.55 1.24
C PHE A 245 -11.49 -10.01 2.42
N VAL A 246 -11.11 -8.84 2.93
CA VAL A 246 -11.79 -8.15 4.03
C VAL A 246 -12.64 -7.00 3.47
N GLU A 247 -13.94 -7.21 3.38
CA GLU A 247 -14.90 -6.21 2.90
C GLU A 247 -15.30 -5.27 4.05
N GLN A 248 -14.63 -4.11 4.10
CA GLN A 248 -14.81 -3.05 5.10
C GLN A 248 -16.06 -2.18 4.85
N PRO A 249 -16.54 -1.40 5.84
CA PRO A 249 -17.75 -0.57 5.71
C PRO A 249 -17.58 0.71 4.90
N VAL A 250 -16.36 1.05 4.45
CA VAL A 250 -16.11 2.19 3.58
C VAL A 250 -16.49 1.82 2.15
N LYS A 251 -17.55 2.44 1.64
CA LYS A 251 -18.18 2.15 0.36
C LYS A 251 -17.94 3.24 -0.69
N ILE A 252 -17.84 2.84 -1.95
CA ILE A 252 -17.76 3.75 -3.10
C ILE A 252 -19.15 3.87 -3.71
N ASN A 253 -19.74 5.06 -3.65
CA ASN A 253 -21.04 5.34 -4.24
C ASN A 253 -20.89 5.63 -5.74
N LEU A 254 -21.05 4.60 -6.58
CA LEU A 254 -20.91 4.74 -8.03
C LEU A 254 -21.92 5.72 -8.66
N LEU A 255 -23.09 5.92 -8.07
CA LEU A 255 -24.05 6.89 -8.59
C LEU A 255 -23.54 8.32 -8.38
N LYS A 256 -22.90 8.61 -7.24
CA LYS A 256 -22.18 9.88 -7.03
C LYS A 256 -21.01 10.00 -8.02
N PHE A 257 -20.24 8.93 -8.20
CA PHE A 257 -19.13 8.91 -9.16
C PHE A 257 -19.61 9.27 -10.57
N LEU A 258 -20.61 8.59 -11.11
CA LEU A 258 -21.11 8.84 -12.47
C LEU A 258 -21.84 10.20 -12.61
N SER A 259 -22.61 10.63 -11.60
CA SER A 259 -23.38 11.87 -11.67
C SER A 259 -22.55 13.12 -11.42
N ALA A 260 -21.53 13.04 -10.56
CA ALA A 260 -20.66 14.17 -10.28
C ALA A 260 -19.90 14.59 -11.54
N TRP A 261 -19.36 13.62 -12.29
CA TRP A 261 -18.60 13.88 -13.51
C TRP A 261 -19.38 14.63 -14.60
N SER A 262 -20.71 14.57 -14.56
CA SER A 262 -21.57 15.25 -15.56
C SER A 262 -21.87 16.72 -15.21
N PHE A 263 -21.80 17.15 -13.94
CA PHE A 263 -22.32 18.46 -13.52
C PHE A 263 -21.58 19.15 -12.36
N ARG A 264 -20.66 18.48 -11.65
CA ARG A 264 -19.99 19.00 -10.44
C ARG A 264 -18.51 18.59 -10.46
N GLY A 265 -17.61 19.54 -10.23
CA GLY A 265 -16.17 19.24 -10.06
C GLY A 265 -15.91 18.50 -8.74
N ALA A 266 -16.30 17.23 -8.68
CA ALA A 266 -16.08 16.35 -7.53
C ALA A 266 -14.82 15.51 -7.72
N THR A 267 -14.40 14.92 -6.61
CA THR A 267 -13.18 14.11 -6.47
C THR A 267 -13.54 12.66 -6.17
N TYR A 268 -12.54 11.77 -6.12
CA TYR A 268 -12.76 10.40 -5.67
C TYR A 268 -13.22 10.37 -4.20
N MET A 269 -12.65 11.22 -3.34
CA MET A 269 -13.05 11.33 -1.93
C MET A 269 -14.55 11.59 -1.75
N ASP A 270 -15.15 12.45 -2.58
CA ASP A 270 -16.59 12.78 -2.51
C ASP A 270 -17.52 11.59 -2.80
N CYS A 271 -16.98 10.52 -3.38
CA CYS A 271 -17.70 9.31 -3.73
C CYS A 271 -17.71 8.28 -2.59
N PHE A 272 -16.89 8.44 -1.55
CA PHE A 272 -16.89 7.53 -0.41
C PHE A 272 -18.03 7.82 0.57
N GLU A 273 -18.56 6.77 1.17
CA GLU A 273 -19.51 6.84 2.29
C GLU A 273 -19.36 5.62 3.19
N SER A 274 -19.77 5.73 4.46
CA SER A 274 -19.64 4.64 5.42
C SER A 274 -20.98 3.95 5.66
N ASN A 275 -21.01 2.63 5.51
CA ASN A 275 -22.14 1.81 5.91
C ASN A 275 -22.06 1.50 7.41
N GLN A 276 -22.94 2.12 8.21
CA GLN A 276 -22.88 2.07 9.67
C GLN A 276 -23.34 0.73 10.28
N SER A 277 -24.04 -0.13 9.52
CA SER A 277 -24.67 -1.34 10.05
C SER A 277 -24.05 -2.65 9.55
N MET A 278 -23.25 -2.63 8.48
CA MET A 278 -22.74 -3.89 7.89
C MET A 278 -21.63 -4.57 8.70
N GLY A 279 -20.96 -3.84 9.60
CA GLY A 279 -19.73 -4.32 10.26
C GLY A 279 -18.58 -4.47 9.25
N THR A 280 -17.82 -5.54 9.36
CA THR A 280 -16.82 -5.97 8.37
C THR A 280 -17.05 -7.44 8.01
N TRP A 281 -16.93 -7.78 6.72
CA TRP A 281 -17.14 -9.14 6.22
C TRP A 281 -15.80 -9.74 5.78
N PHE A 282 -15.56 -11.02 6.07
CA PHE A 282 -14.41 -11.74 5.53
C PHE A 282 -14.91 -12.74 4.49
N HIS A 283 -14.28 -12.71 3.32
CA HIS A 283 -14.53 -13.61 2.21
C HIS A 283 -13.32 -14.52 2.01
N LEU A 284 -13.59 -15.81 1.83
CA LEU A 284 -12.58 -16.81 1.49
C LEU A 284 -12.81 -17.35 0.08
N ALA A 285 -11.71 -17.62 -0.61
CA ALA A 285 -11.70 -18.42 -1.82
C ALA A 285 -10.52 -19.39 -1.81
N SER A 286 -10.71 -20.61 -2.30
CA SER A 286 -9.60 -21.51 -2.60
C SER A 286 -8.80 -20.98 -3.79
N LYS A 287 -7.49 -21.22 -3.78
CA LYS A 287 -6.54 -20.85 -4.83
C LYS A 287 -6.47 -21.92 -5.93
N ASP A 288 -6.50 -23.20 -5.55
CA ASP A 288 -6.48 -24.33 -6.49
C ASP A 288 -7.29 -25.56 -5.98
N PRO A 289 -8.34 -26.02 -6.70
CA PRO A 289 -9.00 -25.31 -7.78
C PRO A 289 -9.61 -24.00 -7.27
N ALA A 290 -9.53 -22.94 -8.07
CA ALA A 290 -10.01 -21.63 -7.68
C ALA A 290 -11.53 -21.60 -7.46
N GLY A 291 -12.00 -21.14 -6.29
CA GLY A 291 -13.43 -21.16 -5.98
C GLY A 291 -13.82 -20.34 -4.76
N TYR A 292 -14.90 -19.55 -4.86
CA TYR A 292 -15.44 -18.79 -3.74
C TYR A 292 -16.14 -19.69 -2.72
N MET A 293 -15.76 -19.57 -1.45
CA MET A 293 -16.30 -20.37 -0.34
C MET A 293 -17.58 -19.73 0.23
N SER A 294 -18.66 -19.81 -0.55
CA SER A 294 -19.92 -19.08 -0.26
C SER A 294 -20.64 -19.47 1.04
N SER A 295 -20.34 -20.64 1.61
CA SER A 295 -20.87 -21.09 2.92
C SER A 295 -20.23 -20.37 4.10
N HIS A 296 -19.03 -19.81 3.94
CA HIS A 296 -18.22 -19.24 5.01
C HIS A 296 -18.53 -17.76 5.23
N LYS A 297 -19.65 -17.48 5.91
CA LYS A 297 -20.17 -16.12 6.12
C LYS A 297 -19.58 -15.46 7.36
N PHE A 298 -18.29 -15.12 7.32
CA PHE A 298 -17.60 -14.48 8.44
C PHE A 298 -17.96 -13.01 8.62
N ARG A 299 -18.22 -12.58 9.86
CA ARG A 299 -18.63 -11.22 10.23
C ARG A 299 -17.91 -10.76 11.50
N THR A 300 -17.67 -9.46 11.63
CA THR A 300 -17.14 -8.84 12.86
C THR A 300 -17.61 -7.38 12.93
N SER A 301 -17.32 -6.73 14.07
CA SER A 301 -17.45 -5.29 14.24
C SER A 301 -16.70 -4.47 13.17
N ALA A 302 -17.19 -3.26 12.91
CA ALA A 302 -16.68 -2.34 11.88
C ALA A 302 -15.25 -1.83 12.18
N PHE A 303 -14.40 -1.89 11.16
CA PHE A 303 -13.09 -1.24 11.13
C PHE A 303 -12.71 -0.87 9.70
N ASN A 304 -11.84 0.12 9.54
CA ASN A 304 -11.13 0.34 8.29
C ASN A 304 -9.88 -0.55 8.24
N ILE A 305 -9.51 -0.98 7.05
CA ILE A 305 -8.27 -1.72 6.79
C ILE A 305 -7.60 -1.14 5.54
N PHE A 306 -6.30 -0.94 5.66
CA PHE A 306 -5.41 -0.62 4.55
C PHE A 306 -4.51 -1.82 4.27
N HIS A 307 -3.71 -2.22 5.26
CA HIS A 307 -2.70 -3.24 5.09
C HIS A 307 -3.02 -4.54 5.84
N HIS A 308 -3.06 -5.64 5.10
CA HIS A 308 -2.78 -6.96 5.66
C HIS A 308 -1.31 -7.03 6.10
N ILE A 309 -1.02 -7.69 7.22
CA ILE A 309 0.35 -7.99 7.65
C ILE A 309 0.79 -9.31 7.03
N ASN A 310 0.04 -10.37 7.31
CA ASN A 310 0.22 -11.69 6.72
C ASN A 310 -1.08 -12.50 6.88
N ALA A 311 -1.22 -13.56 6.10
CA ALA A 311 -2.21 -14.60 6.32
C ALA A 311 -1.54 -15.96 6.19
N TYR A 312 -1.95 -16.96 6.97
CA TYR A 312 -1.41 -18.31 6.87
C TYR A 312 -2.39 -19.37 7.32
N GLU A 313 -2.15 -20.61 6.91
CA GLU A 313 -2.91 -21.78 7.32
C GLU A 313 -2.27 -22.42 8.56
N ASP A 314 -3.08 -22.77 9.57
CA ASP A 314 -2.67 -23.54 10.75
C ASP A 314 -3.78 -24.54 11.10
N ASP A 315 -3.47 -25.83 10.98
CA ASP A 315 -4.45 -26.93 11.02
C ASP A 315 -5.66 -26.68 10.10
N SER A 316 -6.87 -26.61 10.66
CA SER A 316 -8.13 -26.36 9.95
C SER A 316 -8.56 -24.89 10.02
N PHE A 317 -7.60 -23.95 10.13
CA PHE A 317 -7.87 -22.53 10.29
C PHE A 317 -7.00 -21.68 9.36
N ILE A 318 -7.51 -20.52 8.98
CA ILE A 318 -6.73 -19.44 8.39
C ILE A 318 -6.54 -18.36 9.43
N VAL A 319 -5.29 -18.03 9.75
CA VAL A 319 -4.92 -16.93 10.62
C VAL A 319 -4.65 -15.69 9.78
N VAL A 320 -5.22 -14.55 10.16
CA VAL A 320 -5.20 -13.30 9.39
C VAL A 320 -4.80 -12.15 10.31
N ASP A 321 -3.61 -11.58 10.09
CA ASP A 321 -3.09 -10.46 10.87
C ASP A 321 -3.23 -9.14 10.09
N LEU A 322 -3.81 -8.14 10.73
CA LEU A 322 -4.28 -6.91 10.07
C LEU A 322 -3.87 -5.64 10.82
N CYS A 323 -3.47 -4.60 10.07
CA CYS A 323 -3.45 -3.22 10.56
C CYS A 323 -4.86 -2.63 10.43
N THR A 324 -5.55 -2.42 11.55
CA THR A 324 -6.96 -1.98 11.56
C THR A 324 -7.13 -0.62 12.21
N TRP A 325 -8.19 0.08 11.82
CA TRP A 325 -8.64 1.32 12.45
C TRP A 325 -10.09 1.22 12.88
N LYS A 326 -10.33 1.26 14.19
CA LYS A 326 -11.63 0.96 14.81
C LYS A 326 -12.70 1.97 14.41
N GLY A 327 -13.84 1.48 13.92
CA GLY A 327 -14.97 2.28 13.47
C GLY A 327 -15.14 2.28 11.95
N PHE A 328 -16.24 2.86 11.50
CA PHE A 328 -16.62 2.91 10.08
C PHE A 328 -16.25 4.24 9.40
N ASP A 329 -15.90 5.28 10.16
CA ASP A 329 -15.51 6.58 9.59
C ASP A 329 -14.24 6.42 8.78
N PHE A 330 -14.23 6.96 7.57
CA PHE A 330 -13.10 6.77 6.66
C PHE A 330 -11.87 7.52 7.15
N VAL A 331 -10.76 6.80 7.38
CA VAL A 331 -9.51 7.37 7.92
C VAL A 331 -8.91 8.42 7.00
N TYR A 332 -9.07 8.28 5.68
CA TYR A 332 -8.50 9.24 4.74
C TYR A 332 -9.07 10.67 4.89
N ASN A 333 -10.24 10.85 5.52
CA ASN A 333 -10.74 12.18 5.89
C ASN A 333 -9.76 13.01 6.74
N TYR A 334 -8.84 12.34 7.46
CA TYR A 334 -7.84 12.97 8.32
C TYR A 334 -6.51 13.27 7.59
N LEU A 335 -6.35 12.82 6.34
CA LEU A 335 -5.10 12.89 5.56
C LEU A 335 -5.06 14.04 4.55
N TYR A 336 -5.96 15.02 4.66
CA TYR A 336 -5.82 16.28 3.94
C TYR A 336 -4.55 17.02 4.39
N LEU A 337 -3.79 17.53 3.41
CA LEU A 337 -2.54 18.24 3.65
C LEU A 337 -2.75 19.49 4.51
N ALA A 338 -3.91 20.14 4.43
CA ALA A 338 -4.26 21.26 5.30
C ALA A 338 -4.32 20.87 6.79
N ASN A 339 -4.63 19.62 7.11
CA ASN A 339 -4.62 19.09 8.48
C ASN A 339 -3.21 18.65 8.88
N LEU A 340 -2.52 17.89 8.02
CA LEU A 340 -1.18 17.34 8.29
C LEU A 340 -0.09 18.43 8.41
N LYS A 341 -0.34 19.63 7.88
CA LYS A 341 0.59 20.76 7.94
C LYS A 341 0.43 21.64 9.17
N GLN A 342 -0.64 21.48 9.95
CA GLN A 342 -0.90 22.28 11.15
C GLN A 342 0.21 22.14 12.20
N GLU A 343 0.17 23.03 13.18
CA GLU A 343 0.97 22.91 14.40
C GLU A 343 0.61 21.66 15.19
N TRP A 344 1.58 21.11 15.92
CA TRP A 344 1.48 19.79 16.55
C TRP A 344 0.25 19.61 17.46
N GLU A 345 -0.10 20.63 18.25
CA GLU A 345 -1.28 20.57 19.12
C GLU A 345 -2.60 20.45 18.35
N GLU A 346 -2.72 21.13 17.20
CA GLU A 346 -3.92 21.04 16.37
C GLU A 346 -3.99 19.71 15.62
N VAL A 347 -2.85 19.16 15.18
CA VAL A 347 -2.77 17.80 14.61
C VAL A 347 -3.30 16.77 15.61
N LYS A 348 -2.80 16.80 16.86
CA LYS A 348 -3.27 15.88 17.92
C LYS A 348 -4.77 16.02 18.15
N LYS A 349 -5.25 17.24 18.30
CA LYS A 349 -6.66 17.54 18.56
C LYS A 349 -7.58 17.07 17.43
N ALA A 350 -7.20 17.28 16.18
CA ALA A 350 -7.93 16.76 15.03
C ALA A 350 -7.98 15.23 15.05
N ALA A 351 -6.85 14.60 15.33
CA ALA A 351 -6.72 13.16 15.38
C ALA A 351 -7.49 12.52 16.55
N LEU A 352 -7.94 13.24 17.59
CA LEU A 352 -8.75 12.69 18.70
C LEU A 352 -10.14 12.18 18.28
N ARG A 353 -10.65 12.60 17.13
CA ARG A 353 -11.92 12.10 16.58
C ARG A 353 -11.73 10.95 15.60
N ALA A 354 -10.50 10.69 15.20
CA ALA A 354 -10.21 9.64 14.24
C ALA A 354 -10.51 8.25 14.81
N PRO A 355 -10.76 7.27 13.92
CA PRO A 355 -10.64 5.86 14.24
C PRO A 355 -9.35 5.56 15.01
N GLN A 356 -9.43 4.66 16.00
CA GLN A 356 -8.28 4.26 16.81
C GLN A 356 -7.55 3.09 16.14
N PRO A 357 -6.24 3.18 15.88
CA PRO A 357 -5.49 2.08 15.28
C PRO A 357 -5.29 0.92 16.25
N GLU A 358 -5.29 -0.30 15.73
CA GLU A 358 -5.07 -1.56 16.45
C GLU A 358 -4.59 -2.66 15.48
N VAL A 359 -3.56 -3.42 15.85
CA VAL A 359 -3.18 -4.63 15.11
C VAL A 359 -3.98 -5.80 15.65
N ARG A 360 -4.65 -6.52 14.75
CA ARG A 360 -5.61 -7.58 15.10
C ARG A 360 -5.30 -8.87 14.35
N ARG A 361 -5.33 -9.98 15.10
CA ARG A 361 -5.33 -11.34 14.58
C ARG A 361 -6.76 -11.88 14.58
N TYR A 362 -7.24 -12.27 13.41
CA TYR A 362 -8.49 -13.01 13.22
C TYR A 362 -8.18 -14.46 12.86
N VAL A 363 -9.01 -15.40 13.30
CA VAL A 363 -8.84 -16.83 13.03
C VAL A 363 -10.12 -17.39 12.43
N LEU A 364 -10.04 -17.86 11.18
CA LEU A 364 -11.17 -18.27 10.36
C LEU A 364 -11.20 -19.80 10.25
N PRO A 365 -12.19 -20.49 10.85
CA PRO A 365 -12.32 -21.95 10.73
C PRO A 365 -12.69 -22.39 9.31
N LEU A 366 -11.95 -23.34 8.74
CA LEU A 366 -12.27 -23.97 7.46
C LEU A 366 -13.44 -24.97 7.59
N ASP A 367 -13.53 -25.68 8.71
CA ASP A 367 -14.69 -26.49 9.08
C ASP A 367 -15.59 -25.74 10.06
N ILE A 368 -16.66 -25.13 9.53
CA ILE A 368 -17.60 -24.32 10.30
C ILE A 368 -18.66 -25.16 11.05
N HIS A 369 -18.76 -26.47 10.79
CA HIS A 369 -19.76 -27.36 11.40
C HIS A 369 -19.17 -28.34 12.41
N LYS A 370 -17.90 -28.17 12.75
CA LYS A 370 -17.17 -28.99 13.72
C LYS A 370 -17.80 -28.97 15.13
N GLU A 371 -18.43 -27.86 15.51
CA GLU A 371 -19.09 -27.69 16.81
C GLU A 371 -20.56 -27.27 16.65
N GLU A 372 -21.32 -27.40 17.74
CA GLU A 372 -22.68 -26.89 17.82
C GLU A 372 -22.72 -25.35 17.71
N PRO A 373 -23.73 -24.76 17.04
CA PRO A 373 -23.91 -23.31 17.01
C PRO A 373 -23.89 -22.67 18.40
N GLY A 374 -23.25 -21.51 18.53
CA GLY A 374 -23.06 -20.79 19.79
C GLY A 374 -21.78 -21.14 20.54
N LYS A 375 -21.03 -22.18 20.14
CA LYS A 375 -19.69 -22.48 20.67
C LYS A 375 -18.60 -21.78 19.86
N ASN A 376 -17.46 -21.52 20.51
CA ASN A 376 -16.25 -21.08 19.82
C ASN A 376 -15.66 -22.24 19.01
N LEU A 377 -15.49 -22.03 17.71
CA LEU A 377 -14.90 -22.97 16.75
C LEU A 377 -13.36 -22.97 16.80
N VAL A 378 -12.75 -21.88 17.28
CA VAL A 378 -11.29 -21.76 17.35
C VAL A 378 -10.76 -22.66 18.47
N SER A 379 -9.94 -23.64 18.08
CA SER A 379 -9.33 -24.62 18.99
C SER A 379 -7.80 -24.51 19.08
N LEU A 380 -7.20 -23.53 18.39
CA LEU A 380 -5.77 -23.23 18.49
C LEU A 380 -5.45 -22.71 19.90
N SER A 381 -4.49 -23.33 20.58
CA SER A 381 -4.22 -23.09 22.00
C SER A 381 -3.49 -21.78 22.30
N TYR A 382 -2.84 -21.19 21.29
CA TYR A 382 -1.96 -20.02 21.46
C TYR A 382 -2.66 -18.68 21.24
N THR A 383 -3.90 -18.68 20.73
CA THR A 383 -4.64 -17.47 20.37
C THR A 383 -5.86 -17.27 21.26
N THR A 384 -6.22 -16.01 21.48
CA THR A 384 -7.48 -15.65 22.15
C THR A 384 -8.58 -15.26 21.16
N ALA A 385 -8.32 -15.33 19.85
CA ALA A 385 -9.33 -15.06 18.84
C ALA A 385 -10.46 -16.10 18.92
N THR A 386 -11.67 -15.69 18.58
CA THR A 386 -12.84 -16.58 18.59
C THR A 386 -13.62 -16.48 17.29
N ALA A 387 -14.31 -17.57 16.96
CA ALA A 387 -15.21 -17.66 15.82
C ALA A 387 -16.45 -18.45 16.25
N VAL A 388 -17.61 -17.83 16.28
CA VAL A 388 -18.86 -18.45 16.78
C VAL A 388 -19.88 -18.57 15.66
N LEU A 389 -20.30 -19.79 15.33
CA LEU A 389 -21.38 -20.02 14.36
C LEU A 389 -22.74 -19.67 14.98
N HIS A 390 -23.49 -18.80 14.30
CA HIS A 390 -24.86 -18.43 14.65
C HIS A 390 -25.90 -19.23 13.86
N THR A 391 -27.14 -19.22 14.34
CA THR A 391 -28.27 -19.96 13.75
C THR A 391 -28.67 -19.47 12.36
N ASP A 392 -28.31 -18.24 11.98
CA ASP A 392 -28.52 -17.68 10.64
C ASP A 392 -27.43 -18.09 9.64
N GLY A 393 -26.45 -18.88 10.09
CA GLY A 393 -25.32 -19.36 9.30
C GLY A 393 -24.17 -18.36 9.20
N THR A 394 -24.20 -17.23 9.92
CA THR A 394 -23.03 -16.34 10.03
C THR A 394 -22.06 -16.86 11.07
N VAL A 395 -20.77 -16.58 10.88
CA VAL A 395 -19.73 -16.88 11.87
C VAL A 395 -19.18 -15.55 12.39
N TRP A 396 -19.48 -15.22 13.64
CA TRP A 396 -19.02 -13.98 14.27
C TRP A 396 -17.59 -14.15 14.80
N LEU A 397 -16.71 -13.25 14.38
CA LEU A 397 -15.30 -13.25 14.75
C LEU A 397 -15.02 -12.19 15.81
N GLU A 398 -14.25 -12.54 16.83
CA GLU A 398 -13.61 -11.58 17.73
C GLU A 398 -12.09 -11.73 17.62
N PRO A 399 -11.34 -10.61 17.49
CA PRO A 399 -9.90 -10.66 17.28
C PRO A 399 -9.12 -10.93 18.57
N GLU A 400 -7.93 -11.48 18.42
CA GLU A 400 -6.84 -11.27 19.36
C GLU A 400 -6.13 -9.96 19.00
N VAL A 401 -5.94 -9.07 19.99
CA VAL A 401 -5.23 -7.80 19.78
C VAL A 401 -3.74 -8.02 19.99
N LEU A 402 -2.94 -7.73 18.95
CA LEU A 402 -1.48 -7.91 18.98
C LEU A 402 -0.74 -6.64 19.38
N PHE A 403 -1.26 -5.46 18.98
CA PHE A 403 -0.67 -4.16 19.31
C PHE A 403 -1.77 -3.10 19.39
N SER A 404 -1.76 -2.29 20.46
CA SER A 404 -2.71 -1.20 20.63
C SER A 404 -2.08 -0.09 21.48
N GLY A 405 -1.90 1.09 20.87
CA GLY A 405 -1.40 2.29 21.55
C GLY A 405 -2.33 3.48 21.27
N PRO A 406 -2.68 4.33 22.26
CA PRO A 406 -3.58 5.46 22.03
C PRO A 406 -3.07 6.38 20.92
N ARG A 407 -3.80 6.44 19.78
CA ARG A 407 -3.41 7.16 18.56
C ARG A 407 -2.00 6.85 18.02
N LEU A 408 -1.45 5.71 18.41
CA LEU A 408 -0.17 5.20 17.91
C LEU A 408 -0.46 3.98 17.04
N ALA A 409 -0.36 4.14 15.73
CA ALA A 409 -0.55 3.05 14.79
C ALA A 409 0.75 2.27 14.59
N PHE A 410 0.63 0.96 14.45
CA PHE A 410 1.58 0.15 13.70
C PHE A 410 0.99 0.03 12.28
N GLU A 411 1.64 0.62 11.29
CA GLU A 411 1.16 0.73 9.92
C GLU A 411 2.30 0.50 8.93
N PHE A 412 2.01 0.43 7.63
CA PHE A 412 3.00 0.08 6.60
C PHE A 412 3.78 -1.21 6.99
N PRO A 413 3.05 -2.31 7.24
CA PRO A 413 3.65 -3.53 7.74
C PRO A 413 4.53 -4.19 6.67
N GLN A 414 5.66 -4.71 7.11
CA GLN A 414 6.60 -5.50 6.35
C GLN A 414 6.97 -6.74 7.16
N ILE A 415 7.27 -7.83 6.48
CA ILE A 415 7.73 -9.09 7.08
C ILE A 415 8.94 -9.59 6.30
N ASN A 416 9.54 -10.71 6.72
CA ASN A 416 10.43 -11.47 5.84
C ASN A 416 9.60 -12.14 4.72
N TYR A 417 9.13 -11.34 3.76
CA TYR A 417 8.09 -11.74 2.82
C TYR A 417 8.50 -12.94 1.96
N SER A 418 9.75 -12.97 1.50
CA SER A 418 10.29 -14.08 0.68
C SER A 418 10.24 -15.43 1.38
N ARG A 419 10.30 -15.45 2.72
CA ARG A 419 10.26 -16.67 3.52
C ARG A 419 8.88 -16.95 4.14
N CYS A 420 8.20 -15.91 4.60
CA CYS A 420 7.08 -16.01 5.53
C CYS A 420 5.73 -15.61 4.93
N SER A 421 5.68 -15.04 3.73
CA SER A 421 4.39 -14.75 3.08
C SER A 421 3.57 -16.02 2.93
N GLY A 422 2.31 -15.97 3.36
CA GLY A 422 1.41 -17.12 3.31
C GLY A 422 1.66 -18.21 4.37
N LYS A 423 2.67 -18.03 5.23
CA LYS A 423 3.17 -19.05 6.18
C LYS A 423 3.19 -18.52 7.61
N LYS A 424 3.15 -19.46 8.57
CA LYS A 424 3.29 -19.14 9.99
C LYS A 424 4.62 -18.41 10.26
N TYR A 425 4.55 -17.33 11.03
CA TYR A 425 5.62 -16.36 11.21
C TYR A 425 5.57 -15.73 12.60
N SER A 426 6.61 -14.98 12.96
CA SER A 426 6.81 -14.43 14.30
C SER A 426 7.01 -12.93 14.31
N PHE A 427 7.58 -12.33 13.26
CA PHE A 427 7.98 -10.93 13.29
C PHE A 427 7.36 -10.11 12.17
N ALA A 428 6.78 -8.98 12.56
CA ALA A 428 6.39 -7.90 11.66
C ALA A 428 7.15 -6.61 12.00
N TYR A 429 7.49 -5.85 10.97
CA TYR A 429 8.09 -4.53 11.06
C TYR A 429 7.10 -3.50 10.53
N GLY A 430 7.06 -2.31 11.11
CA GLY A 430 6.07 -1.32 10.71
C GLY A 430 6.53 0.10 11.01
N LEU A 431 5.91 1.04 10.31
CA LEU A 431 6.00 2.46 10.59
C LEU A 431 5.05 2.82 11.72
N GLY A 432 5.60 3.44 12.77
CA GLY A 432 4.80 3.95 13.87
C GLY A 432 4.23 5.33 13.55
N LEU A 433 2.91 5.46 13.53
CA LEU A 433 2.22 6.73 13.29
C LEU A 433 1.66 7.31 14.58
N ASN A 434 2.20 8.43 15.02
CA ASN A 434 1.76 9.19 16.18
C ASN A 434 0.81 10.30 15.74
N HIS A 435 -0.50 10.09 15.93
CA HIS A 435 -1.54 11.00 15.40
C HIS A 435 -1.38 11.26 13.89
N PHE A 436 -1.16 10.18 13.11
CA PHE A 436 -0.84 10.17 11.67
C PHE A 436 0.57 10.63 11.27
N ILE A 437 1.37 11.15 12.20
CA ILE A 437 2.73 11.59 11.90
C ILE A 437 3.71 10.42 12.10
N PRO A 438 4.48 10.02 11.08
CA PRO A 438 5.44 8.93 11.23
C PRO A 438 6.59 9.35 12.15
N ASP A 439 6.80 8.65 13.26
CA ASP A 439 7.78 9.07 14.28
C ASP A 439 8.72 7.96 14.79
N ARG A 440 8.54 6.71 14.34
CA ARG A 440 9.34 5.56 14.78
C ARG A 440 9.23 4.38 13.83
N ILE A 441 10.18 3.45 13.92
CA ILE A 441 10.11 2.12 13.29
C ILE A 441 9.84 1.12 14.41
N VAL A 442 8.88 0.22 14.24
CA VAL A 442 8.46 -0.76 15.24
C VAL A 442 8.71 -2.17 14.74
N LYS A 443 9.28 -3.03 15.59
CA LYS A 443 9.27 -4.48 15.44
C LYS A 443 8.23 -5.04 16.40
N LEU A 444 7.37 -5.93 15.92
CA LEU A 444 6.35 -6.63 16.67
C LEU A 444 6.59 -8.13 16.56
N ASP A 445 6.74 -8.80 17.70
CA ASP A 445 6.61 -10.25 17.79
C ASP A 445 5.12 -10.59 17.90
N VAL A 446 4.57 -11.23 16.87
CA VAL A 446 3.14 -11.54 16.77
C VAL A 446 2.73 -12.79 17.57
N GLN A 447 3.68 -13.50 18.17
CA GLN A 447 3.44 -14.64 19.05
C GLN A 447 3.41 -14.17 20.51
N SER A 448 4.43 -13.42 20.94
CA SER A 448 4.53 -12.92 22.33
C SER A 448 3.83 -11.59 22.56
N ARG A 449 3.53 -10.83 21.49
CA ARG A 449 3.00 -9.45 21.50
C ARG A 449 4.01 -8.42 22.04
N GLU A 450 5.25 -8.84 22.24
CA GLU A 450 6.34 -7.92 22.58
C GLU A 450 6.65 -7.03 21.38
N SER A 451 6.97 -5.77 21.66
CA SER A 451 7.37 -4.82 20.62
C SER A 451 8.55 -3.98 21.06
N ARG A 452 9.33 -3.56 20.07
CA ARG A 452 10.48 -2.67 20.22
C ARG A 452 10.37 -1.58 19.17
N ALA A 453 10.89 -0.39 19.47
CA ALA A 453 10.92 0.70 18.51
C ALA A 453 12.27 1.40 18.44
N TRP A 454 12.69 1.75 17.23
CA TRP A 454 13.71 2.75 16.97
C TRP A 454 13.04 4.12 16.83
N ARG A 455 13.61 5.16 17.45
CA ARG A 455 13.16 6.54 17.36
C ARG A 455 14.31 7.50 17.61
N GLU A 456 14.36 8.59 16.86
CA GLU A 456 15.26 9.73 17.07
C GLU A 456 14.43 11.03 17.04
N ASP A 457 14.71 11.97 17.94
CA ASP A 457 13.97 13.23 18.00
C ASP A 457 14.18 14.08 16.74
N GLY A 458 13.08 14.61 16.19
CA GLY A 458 13.09 15.39 14.95
C GLY A 458 13.28 14.56 13.67
N CYS A 459 13.29 13.22 13.79
CA CYS A 459 13.38 12.31 12.66
C CYS A 459 12.01 11.67 12.33
N TYR A 460 11.70 11.57 11.05
CA TYR A 460 10.43 11.07 10.53
C TYR A 460 10.72 9.96 9.50
N PRO A 461 10.65 8.67 9.90
CA PRO A 461 11.00 7.54 9.03
C PRO A 461 9.90 7.23 8.00
N SER A 462 10.26 6.47 6.98
CA SER A 462 9.35 5.80 6.05
C SER A 462 9.11 4.34 6.47
N GLU A 463 8.25 3.63 5.73
CA GLU A 463 8.10 2.18 5.80
C GLU A 463 9.48 1.47 5.87
N PRO A 464 9.67 0.51 6.80
CA PRO A 464 10.92 -0.23 6.97
C PRO A 464 10.95 -1.49 6.09
N LEU A 465 11.67 -1.46 4.97
CA LEU A 465 11.83 -2.62 4.08
C LEU A 465 12.79 -3.64 4.71
N PHE A 466 12.33 -4.89 4.87
CA PHE A 466 13.18 -5.98 5.36
C PHE A 466 14.00 -6.61 4.23
N VAL A 467 15.30 -6.82 4.48
CA VAL A 467 16.21 -7.54 3.59
C VAL A 467 16.92 -8.64 4.38
N PRO A 468 16.69 -9.93 4.07
CA PRO A 468 17.32 -11.03 4.81
C PRO A 468 18.83 -11.07 4.58
N THR A 469 19.59 -11.46 5.61
CA THR A 469 20.99 -11.85 5.43
C THR A 469 21.05 -13.08 4.51
N PRO A 470 21.96 -13.16 3.52
CA PRO A 470 22.10 -14.34 2.69
C PRO A 470 22.38 -15.60 3.51
N GLY A 471 21.54 -16.63 3.36
CA GLY A 471 21.64 -17.87 4.14
C GLY A 471 21.11 -17.79 5.57
N ALA A 472 20.39 -16.72 5.92
CA ALA A 472 19.73 -16.55 7.22
C ALA A 472 18.89 -17.78 7.62
N ARG A 473 19.07 -18.23 8.86
CA ARG A 473 18.28 -19.33 9.46
C ARG A 473 17.14 -18.82 10.32
N ASP A 474 17.35 -17.72 11.01
CA ASP A 474 16.33 -17.07 11.82
C ASP A 474 15.45 -16.16 10.96
N GLU A 475 14.22 -15.92 11.39
CA GLU A 475 13.23 -15.17 10.62
C GLU A 475 13.59 -13.69 10.47
N ASP A 476 14.19 -13.13 11.52
CA ASP A 476 14.59 -11.73 11.68
C ASP A 476 16.09 -11.47 11.46
N ASP A 477 16.86 -12.46 11.00
CA ASP A 477 18.25 -12.27 10.58
C ASP A 477 18.30 -11.52 9.25
N GLY A 478 18.54 -10.21 9.35
CA GLY A 478 18.58 -9.29 8.23
C GLY A 478 18.66 -7.85 8.68
N VAL A 479 18.38 -6.95 7.74
CA VAL A 479 18.37 -5.50 7.99
C VAL A 479 17.04 -4.87 7.60
N LEU A 480 16.74 -3.72 8.21
CA LEU A 480 15.65 -2.84 7.80
C LEU A 480 16.22 -1.61 7.11
N LEU A 481 15.63 -1.23 5.97
CA LEU A 481 15.97 -0.04 5.19
C LEU A 481 14.80 0.95 5.25
N SER A 482 15.05 2.16 5.73
CA SER A 482 14.02 3.21 5.81
C SER A 482 14.61 4.58 5.44
N ILE A 483 13.87 5.37 4.67
CA ILE A 483 14.23 6.76 4.40
C ILE A 483 13.76 7.60 5.59
N VAL A 484 14.66 8.36 6.20
CA VAL A 484 14.36 9.23 7.33
C VAL A 484 14.54 10.68 6.93
N VAL A 485 13.53 11.50 7.20
CA VAL A 485 13.59 12.95 7.02
C VAL A 485 13.93 13.61 8.36
N LYS A 486 14.88 14.55 8.35
CA LYS A 486 15.30 15.34 9.52
C LYS A 486 15.28 16.84 9.17
N PRO A 487 14.09 17.48 9.21
CA PRO A 487 13.96 18.88 8.84
C PRO A 487 14.87 19.80 9.67
N GLY A 488 15.54 20.74 9.00
CA GLY A 488 16.41 21.72 9.64
C GLY A 488 17.85 21.26 9.92
N ALA A 489 18.17 19.99 9.63
CA ALA A 489 19.56 19.54 9.57
C ALA A 489 20.26 20.07 8.30
N GLU A 490 21.59 20.13 8.32
CA GLU A 490 22.40 20.45 7.13
C GLU A 490 22.12 19.47 5.99
N ARG A 491 22.03 18.17 6.32
CA ARG A 491 21.56 17.11 5.41
C ARG A 491 20.16 16.68 5.84
N PRO A 492 19.11 17.08 5.10
CA PRO A 492 17.73 17.01 5.60
C PRO A 492 17.09 15.63 5.47
N ALA A 493 17.78 14.64 4.92
CA ALA A 493 17.32 13.25 4.84
C ALA A 493 18.48 12.25 4.80
N PHE A 494 18.19 10.99 5.13
CA PHE A 494 19.14 9.89 5.06
C PHE A 494 18.47 8.54 4.86
N LEU A 495 19.18 7.58 4.26
CA LEU A 495 18.81 6.16 4.33
C LEU A 495 19.34 5.59 5.65
N LEU A 496 18.44 5.08 6.49
CA LEU A 496 18.74 4.41 7.74
C LEU A 496 18.80 2.89 7.52
N LEU A 497 19.84 2.27 8.06
CA LEU A 497 20.01 0.83 8.13
C LEU A 497 19.94 0.37 9.59
N LEU A 498 18.95 -0.45 9.92
CA LEU A 498 18.81 -1.07 11.25
C LEU A 498 19.07 -2.56 11.16
N ASP A 499 19.69 -3.11 12.21
CA ASP A 499 19.64 -4.53 12.50
C ASP A 499 18.19 -4.94 12.79
N ALA A 500 17.67 -5.95 12.09
CA ALA A 500 16.27 -6.34 12.21
C ALA A 500 15.97 -7.13 13.50
N VAL A 501 16.99 -7.67 14.18
CA VAL A 501 16.82 -8.37 15.46
C VAL A 501 16.56 -7.36 16.57
N GLU A 502 17.49 -6.43 16.76
CA GLU A 502 17.54 -5.54 17.92
C GLU A 502 17.09 -4.10 17.63
N LEU A 503 16.83 -3.75 16.37
CA LEU A 503 16.59 -2.37 15.90
C LEU A 503 17.75 -1.40 16.23
N THR A 504 18.96 -1.93 16.37
CA THR A 504 20.16 -1.09 16.51
C THR A 504 20.59 -0.54 15.17
N GLU A 505 20.99 0.73 15.14
CA GLU A 505 21.48 1.36 13.93
C GLU A 505 22.84 0.80 13.51
N LEU A 506 22.91 0.30 12.27
CA LEU A 506 24.13 -0.23 11.66
C LEU A 506 24.87 0.83 10.86
N ALA A 507 24.11 1.66 10.12
CA ALA A 507 24.65 2.71 9.27
C ALA A 507 23.58 3.75 8.89
N ARG A 508 24.04 4.94 8.50
CA ARG A 508 23.21 5.92 7.78
C ARG A 508 23.95 6.60 6.63
N ALA A 509 23.26 6.74 5.50
CA ALA A 509 23.73 7.47 4.33
C ALA A 509 22.96 8.77 4.16
N GLU A 510 23.59 9.90 4.46
CA GLU A 510 22.95 11.23 4.44
C GLU A 510 23.01 11.86 3.05
N VAL A 511 21.91 12.49 2.64
CA VAL A 511 21.78 13.18 1.35
C VAL A 511 21.55 14.67 1.55
N ASP A 512 21.98 15.47 0.58
CA ASP A 512 21.79 16.93 0.56
C ASP A 512 20.50 17.31 -0.20
N ALA A 513 19.50 16.43 -0.13
CA ALA A 513 18.22 16.56 -0.78
C ALA A 513 17.10 16.48 0.24
N VAL A 514 16.15 17.40 0.15
CA VAL A 514 14.85 17.22 0.80
C VAL A 514 14.12 16.06 0.13
N ILE A 515 13.79 15.03 0.91
CA ILE A 515 12.96 13.90 0.47
C ILE A 515 11.55 14.07 1.06
N PRO A 516 10.49 14.18 0.24
CA PRO A 516 9.11 14.15 0.72
C PRO A 516 8.73 12.78 1.31
N VAL A 517 7.52 12.69 1.86
CA VAL A 517 6.96 11.40 2.29
C VAL A 517 6.99 10.38 1.14
N THR A 518 7.39 9.15 1.44
CA THR A 518 7.28 7.99 0.55
C THR A 518 6.34 6.97 1.17
N LEU A 519 5.55 6.28 0.35
CA LEU A 519 4.52 5.34 0.79
C LEU A 519 5.07 3.92 0.80
N HIS A 520 5.24 3.32 -0.37
CA HIS A 520 5.74 1.94 -0.52
C HIS A 520 6.92 1.86 -1.46
N GLY A 521 7.54 0.69 -1.50
CA GLY A 521 8.65 0.41 -2.39
C GLY A 521 9.13 -1.02 -2.31
N VAL A 522 10.26 -1.27 -2.95
CA VAL A 522 10.88 -2.58 -3.04
C VAL A 522 12.39 -2.47 -2.91
N TYR A 523 13.01 -3.47 -2.30
CA TYR A 523 14.44 -3.70 -2.42
C TYR A 523 14.69 -4.64 -3.61
N ARG A 524 15.45 -4.18 -4.60
CA ARG A 524 15.91 -4.97 -5.73
C ARG A 524 17.36 -5.40 -5.47
N PRO A 525 17.65 -6.69 -5.23
CA PRO A 525 19.02 -7.17 -5.14
C PRO A 525 19.79 -6.85 -6.43
N ALA A 526 21.09 -6.62 -6.33
CA ALA A 526 21.94 -6.54 -7.52
C ALA A 526 21.82 -7.85 -8.31
N THR A 527 21.62 -7.76 -9.63
CA THR A 527 21.69 -8.94 -10.50
C THR A 527 23.04 -9.60 -10.30
N SER A 528 23.06 -10.90 -10.02
CA SER A 528 24.30 -11.67 -9.93
C SER A 528 25.11 -11.44 -11.20
N ASP A 529 26.40 -11.19 -11.02
CA ASP A 529 27.39 -11.21 -12.09
C ASP A 529 27.20 -12.51 -12.89
N PRO A 530 26.96 -12.47 -14.21
CA PRO A 530 26.83 -13.67 -15.04
C PRO A 530 28.06 -14.59 -14.96
N ASP A 531 29.18 -14.10 -14.42
CA ASP A 531 30.41 -14.87 -14.18
C ASP A 531 30.43 -15.65 -12.85
N ARG A 532 29.36 -15.67 -12.07
CA ARG A 532 29.28 -16.47 -10.83
C ARG A 532 28.67 -17.84 -11.13
N GLU A 533 29.52 -18.83 -11.40
CA GLU A 533 29.13 -20.24 -11.32
C GLU A 533 28.61 -20.54 -9.90
N ASP A 534 27.36 -20.98 -9.80
CA ASP A 534 26.77 -21.47 -8.55
C ASP A 534 27.51 -22.74 -8.07
N PRO A 535 27.80 -22.87 -6.76
CA PRO A 535 28.42 -24.05 -6.18
C PRO A 535 27.51 -25.29 -6.09
#